data_AF-A0A8T4EUB4-F1
#
_entry.id   AF-A0A8T4EUB4-F1
#
_cell.length_a   1.000
_cell.length_b   1.000
_cell.length_c   1.000
_cell.angle_alpha   90.00
_cell.angle_beta   90.00
_cell.angle_gamma   90.00
#
_symmetry.space_group_name_H-M   'P 1'
#
loop_
_entity.id
_entity.type
_entity.pdbx_description
1 polymer ?
#
loop_
_entity_poly.entity_id
_entity_poly.type
_entity_poly.pdbx_seq_one_letter_code
_entity_poly.pdbx_strand_id
1 'polypeptide(L)' 'MVKEGEKDAEHAKEAADFLDMAERYFSDAKHFREQGNYVLAFAAVNYAHAFLDAGARIGLFKVKDSELFAAE' A
#
# COMPACT_ATOMS: atom_id res chain seq x y z
N MET A 1 8.27 7.77 26.98
CA MET A 1 9.20 7.37 25.91
C MET A 1 8.90 5.92 25.58
N VAL A 2 8.43 5.64 24.37
CA VAL A 2 8.24 4.26 23.89
C VAL A 2 9.62 3.63 23.72
N LYS A 3 9.79 2.35 24.10
CA LYS A 3 11.07 1.66 23.93
C LYS A 3 11.32 1.39 22.44
N GLU A 4 12.57 1.46 22.01
CA GLU A 4 12.97 1.31 20.59
C GLU A 4 12.40 0.03 19.96
N GLY A 5 12.43 -1.10 20.68
CA GLY A 5 11.84 -2.37 20.19
C GLY A 5 10.31 -2.47 20.21
N GLU A 6 9.59 -1.64 20.98
CA GLU A 6 8.12 -1.56 20.89
C GLU A 6 7.69 -0.77 19.65
N LYS A 7 8.46 0.27 19.28
CA LYS A 7 8.23 1.08 18.09
C LYS A 7 8.42 0.28 16.80
N ASP A 8 9.41 -0.61 16.77
CA ASP A 8 9.64 -1.50 15.62
C ASP A 8 8.49 -2.51 15.44
N ALA A 9 7.94 -3.04 16.53
CA ALA A 9 6.79 -3.94 16.48
C ALA A 9 5.50 -3.22 16.04
N GLU A 10 5.30 -1.98 16.47
CA GLU A 10 4.18 -1.13 16.05
C GLU A 10 4.27 -0.80 14.55
N HIS A 11 5.43 -0.33 14.06
CA HIS A 11 5.64 -0.10 12.63
C HIS A 11 5.48 -1.38 11.80
N ALA A 12 5.91 -2.54 12.31
CA ALA A 12 5.72 -3.80 11.60
C ALA A 12 4.24 -4.15 11.43
N LYS A 13 3.42 -3.86 12.44
CA LYS A 13 1.96 -4.05 12.37
C LYS A 13 1.34 -3.06 11.38
N GLU A 14 1.69 -1.78 11.46
CA GLU A 14 1.19 -0.76 10.53
C GLU A 14 1.59 -1.08 9.07
N ALA A 15 2.82 -1.53 8.84
CA ALA A 15 3.30 -1.95 7.53
C ALA A 15 2.50 -3.15 7.00
N ALA A 16 2.18 -4.12 7.86
CA ALA A 16 1.33 -5.26 7.49
C ALA A 16 -0.10 -4.81 7.17
N ASP A 17 -0.68 -3.90 7.95
CA ASP A 17 -2.02 -3.35 7.72
C ASP A 17 -2.09 -2.59 6.38
N PHE A 18 -1.07 -1.78 6.05
CA PHE A 18 -0.98 -1.08 4.76
C PHE A 18 -0.86 -2.04 3.58
N LEU A 19 -0.07 -3.11 3.74
CA LEU A 19 0.10 -4.14 2.72
C LEU A 19 -1.20 -4.93 2.51
N ASP A 20 -1.90 -5.34 3.57
CA ASP A 20 -3.20 -6.01 3.47
C ASP A 20 -4.21 -5.16 2.68
N MET A 21 -4.26 -3.86 2.97
CA MET A 21 -5.14 -2.95 2.25
C MET A 21 -4.76 -2.86 0.77
N ALA A 22 -3.48 -2.74 0.43
CA ALA A 22 -3.03 -2.72 -0.96
C ALA A 22 -3.38 -4.02 -1.70
N GLU A 23 -3.18 -5.19 -1.07
CA GLU A 23 -3.48 -6.50 -1.66
C GLU A 23 -4.98 -6.69 -1.92
N ARG A 24 -5.83 -6.24 -0.99
CA ARG A 24 -7.29 -6.31 -1.13
C ARG A 24 -7.79 -5.48 -2.30
N TYR A 25 -7.34 -4.23 -2.42
CA TYR A 25 -7.71 -3.39 -3.56
C TYR A 25 -7.11 -3.88 -4.89
N PHE A 26 -5.94 -4.51 -4.87
CA PHE A 26 -5.41 -5.19 -6.05
C PHE A 26 -6.26 -6.40 -6.45
N SER A 27 -6.79 -7.15 -5.48
CA SER A 27 -7.76 -8.21 -5.72
C SER A 27 -9.04 -7.69 -6.36
N ASP A 28 -9.58 -6.58 -5.84
CA ASP A 28 -10.76 -5.91 -6.41
C ASP A 28 -10.50 -5.42 -7.84
N ALA A 29 -9.30 -4.88 -8.11
CA ALA A 29 -8.92 -4.46 -9.45
C ALA A 29 -8.96 -5.62 -10.46
N LYS A 30 -8.45 -6.80 -10.07
CA LYS A 30 -8.53 -8.01 -10.89
C LYS A 30 -9.97 -8.45 -11.11
N HIS A 31 -10.79 -8.43 -10.04
CA HIS A 31 -12.20 -8.79 -10.11
C HIS A 31 -12.99 -7.89 -11.08
N PHE A 32 -12.85 -6.57 -10.95
CA PHE A 32 -13.53 -5.63 -11.85
C PHE A 32 -13.04 -5.74 -13.29
N ARG A 33 -11.74 -6.00 -13.49
CA ARG A 33 -11.16 -6.22 -14.82
C ARG A 33 -11.76 -7.46 -15.48
N GLU A 34 -11.92 -8.57 -14.75
CA GLU A 34 -12.52 -9.81 -15.25
C GLU A 34 -13.99 -9.62 -15.66
N GLN A 35 -14.69 -8.68 -15.02
CA GLN A 35 -16.06 -8.30 -15.37
C GLN A 35 -16.15 -7.26 -16.51
N GLY A 36 -15.02 -6.82 -17.06
CA GLY A 36 -14.97 -5.75 -18.07
C GLY A 36 -15.25 -4.34 -17.53
N ASN A 37 -15.30 -4.17 -16.20
CA ASN A 37 -15.51 -2.87 -15.56
C ASN A 37 -14.18 -2.14 -15.38
N TYR A 38 -13.64 -1.61 -16.48
CA TYR A 38 -12.30 -1.02 -16.48
C TYR A 38 -12.16 0.26 -15.65
N VAL A 39 -13.23 1.04 -15.50
CA VAL A 39 -13.20 2.26 -14.66
C VAL A 39 -13.02 1.87 -13.19
N LEU A 40 -13.78 0.89 -12.70
CA LEU A 40 -13.60 0.41 -11.33
C LEU A 40 -12.28 -0.34 -11.14
N ALA A 41 -11.85 -1.12 -12.14
CA ALA A 41 -10.56 -1.80 -12.09
C ALA A 41 -9.40 -0.79 -11.98
N PHE A 42 -9.45 0.27 -12.79
CA PHE A 42 -8.46 1.35 -12.75
C PHE A 42 -8.50 2.11 -11.42
N ALA A 43 -9.69 2.42 -10.91
CA ALA A 43 -9.82 3.08 -9.60
C ALA A 43 -9.23 2.20 -8.47
N ALA A 44 -9.55 0.91 -8.45
CA ALA A 44 -9.08 -0.01 -7.43
C ALA A 44 -7.55 -0.20 -7.46
N VAL A 45 -6.93 -0.31 -8.65
CA VAL A 45 -5.45 -0.45 -8.72
C VAL A 45 -4.73 0.84 -8.30
N ASN A 46 -5.27 2.01 -8.61
CA ASN A 46 -4.71 3.28 -8.11
C ASN A 46 -4.85 3.39 -6.59
N TYR A 47 -5.97 2.94 -6.02
CA TYR A 47 -6.18 2.97 -4.58
C TYR A 47 -5.28 1.96 -3.85
N ALA A 48 -5.03 0.79 -4.45
CA ALA A 48 -4.01 -0.14 -3.97
C ALA A 48 -2.63 0.51 -3.94
N HIS A 49 -2.26 1.21 -5.02
CA HIS A 49 -0.98 1.92 -5.10
C HIS A 49 -0.87 3.05 -4.06
N ALA A 50 -1.96 3.77 -3.79
CA ALA A 50 -1.97 4.84 -2.81
C ALA A 50 -1.63 4.38 -1.39
N PHE A 51 -2.01 3.16 -0.99
CA PHE A 51 -1.55 2.57 0.28
C PHE A 51 -0.04 2.31 0.28
N LEU A 52 0.52 1.80 -0.83
CA LEU A 52 1.95 1.57 -0.94
C LEU A 52 2.74 2.89 -0.90
N ASP A 53 2.27 3.92 -1.61
CA ASP A 53 2.85 5.26 -1.59
C ASP A 53 2.82 5.88 -0.20
N ALA A 54 1.66 5.79 0.48
CA ALA A 54 1.53 6.30 1.83
C ALA A 54 2.51 5.62 2.79
N GLY A 55 2.60 4.28 2.74
CA GLY A 55 3.54 3.51 3.55
C GLY A 55 5.01 3.80 3.24
N ALA A 56 5.36 4.02 1.97
CA ALA A 56 6.70 4.44 1.57
C ALA A 56 7.03 5.84 2.14
N ARG A 57 6.11 6.79 2.01
CA ARG A 57 6.31 8.19 2.43
C ARG A 57 6.46 8.37 3.94
N ILE A 58 5.79 7.54 4.73
CA ILE A 58 5.91 7.58 6.20
C ILE A 58 6.98 6.62 6.74
N GLY A 59 7.72 5.93 5.85
CA GLY A 59 8.86 5.09 6.22
C GLY A 59 8.52 3.67 6.68
N LEU A 60 7.29 3.19 6.45
CA LEU A 60 6.91 1.79 6.70
C LEU A 60 7.52 0.83 5.66
N PHE A 61 7.72 1.29 4.43
CA PHE A 61 8.27 0.49 3.34
C PHE A 61 9.61 1.05 2.84
N LYS A 62 10.57 0.14 2.62
CA LYS A 62 11.84 0.48 1.98
C LYS A 62 11.70 0.41 0.46
N VAL A 63 11.47 1.55 -0.16
CA VAL A 63 11.40 1.70 -1.63
C VAL A 63 12.73 2.24 -2.18
N LYS A 64 12.97 2.06 -3.48
CA LYS A 64 14.19 2.53 -4.17
C LYS A 64 13.91 3.34 -5.44
N ASP A 65 12.65 3.42 -5.85
CA ASP A 65 12.24 3.95 -7.14
C ASP A 65 11.26 5.10 -6.90
N SER A 66 11.74 6.33 -7.09
CA SER A 66 10.95 7.55 -6.93
C SER A 66 10.11 7.90 -8.16
N GLU A 67 10.25 7.16 -9.27
CA GLU A 67 9.32 7.25 -10.39
C GLU A 67 8.07 6.40 -10.12
N LEU A 68 8.27 5.25 -9.47
CA LEU A 68 7.19 4.36 -9.09
C LEU A 68 6.48 4.80 -7.80
N PHE A 69 7.23 5.23 -6.78
CA PHE A 69 6.67 5.59 -5.47
C PHE A 69 6.75 7.09 -5.18
N ALA A 70 5.73 7.64 -4.54
CA ALA A 70 5.71 9.01 -4.04
C ALA A 70 6.52 9.17 -2.73
N ALA A 71 7.79 8.72 -2.75
CA ALA A 71 8.74 8.85 -1.65
C ALA A 71 9.91 9.78 -2.04
N GLU A 72 10.31 10.65 -1.12
CA GLU A 72 11.46 11.58 -1.26
C GLU A 72 12.75 10.97 -0.74
#